data_AF-A0A7X7P0K2-F1
#
_entry.id   AF-A0A7X7P0K2-F1
#
_cell.length_a   1.000
_cell.length_b   1.000
_cell.length_c   1.000
_cell.angle_alpha   90.00
_cell.angle_beta   90.00
_cell.angle_gamma   90.00
#
_symmetry.space_group_name_H-M   'P 1'
#
loop_
_entity.id
_entity.type
_entity.pdbx_description
1 polymer ?
#
loop_
_entity_poly.entity_id
_entity_poly.type
_entity_poly.pdbx_seq_one_letter_code
_entity_poly.pdbx_strand_id
1 'polypeptide(L)'
;MDACVILKEAQHGLRREMIAYEALRVLTRLDEAGYKAYLCGGGVRDLLLGRTPKDFDVATDARPEEVKKIFRNCRIIGRRFKLAHVFFRDVIIETATFRARFDAPPPEAEGVPLPTCRRTDVPDPTFATRGGVIVRDNVYGTPEEDAHRRDFTLNGLFYDIADGSIIDYVGGLKDLEARVLRVIGDPETRFREDPVRMVRAVRIAAQLDFEIEAEAREAIVRACGELKNSSRERMHEEMLKILNCGSTKAVFDRSWQKGLFQTIYPAFSDWLQTPEGHAGLPWVKKALRQFDVWKGAGLKPMPALQHALLFGPYIERLAAGLAADGIPEFEATLQAVNTVLRDRSNLTQIPKAVVFDVERILGIQVQMHKSSGQSKYAARLRHRNGFEEALIYLKFASGLEPSRKELLGRWMAPAKEEAAETPAKDAAPGRPARERRPPHSRRPAGAGGGKPEAAPQAKAKAGSPERPAGSAPQDAGD
;
A
#
# COMPACT_ATOMS: atom_id res chain seq x y z
N MET A 1 -11.93 -32.11 -13.83
CA MET A 1 -12.39 -31.38 -12.64
C MET A 1 -12.12 -32.29 -11.47
N ASP A 2 -11.17 -31.92 -10.60
CA ASP A 2 -10.93 -32.69 -9.39
C ASP A 2 -12.19 -32.60 -8.52
N ALA A 3 -12.63 -33.75 -7.97
CA ALA A 3 -13.79 -33.78 -7.08
C ALA A 3 -13.49 -32.95 -5.81
N CYS A 4 -14.52 -32.27 -5.29
CA CYS A 4 -14.43 -31.57 -4.01
C CYS A 4 -13.93 -32.52 -2.91
N VAL A 5 -12.87 -32.13 -2.21
CA VAL A 5 -12.30 -32.88 -1.10
C VAL A 5 -12.72 -32.19 0.20
N ILE A 6 -13.32 -32.98 1.11
CA ILE A 6 -13.70 -32.50 2.44
C ILE A 6 -12.92 -33.32 3.46
N LEU A 7 -12.06 -32.64 4.23
CA LEU A 7 -11.38 -33.21 5.38
C LEU A 7 -12.22 -32.90 6.63
N LYS A 8 -12.63 -33.95 7.36
CA LYS A 8 -13.32 -33.78 8.64
C LYS A 8 -12.36 -33.27 9.71
N GLU A 9 -12.90 -32.72 10.79
CA GLU A 9 -12.12 -32.17 11.91
C GLU A 9 -11.04 -33.14 12.43
N ALA A 10 -11.35 -34.44 12.50
CA ALA A 10 -10.41 -35.46 12.96
C ALA A 10 -9.26 -35.77 11.99
N GLN A 11 -9.35 -35.33 10.73
CA GLN A 11 -8.38 -35.63 9.66
C GLN A 11 -7.37 -34.50 9.45
N HIS A 12 -7.48 -33.39 10.19
CA HIS A 12 -6.53 -32.28 10.11
C HIS A 12 -6.17 -31.74 11.49
N GLY A 13 -5.02 -31.06 11.59
CA GLY A 13 -4.52 -30.50 12.85
C GLY A 13 -5.14 -29.15 13.26
N LEU A 14 -5.99 -28.56 12.43
CA LEU A 14 -6.58 -27.25 12.70
C LEU A 14 -7.65 -27.36 13.79
N ARG A 15 -7.43 -26.67 14.91
CA ARG A 15 -8.40 -26.57 16.02
C ARG A 15 -8.93 -25.16 16.17
N ARG A 16 -10.14 -25.04 16.71
CA ARG A 16 -10.83 -23.75 16.92
C ARG A 16 -9.99 -22.76 17.74
N GLU A 17 -9.21 -23.24 18.71
CA GLU A 17 -8.39 -22.36 19.57
C GLU A 17 -7.24 -21.67 18.83
N MET A 18 -6.88 -22.16 17.63
CA MET A 18 -5.85 -21.55 16.81
C MET A 18 -6.37 -20.35 15.99
N ILE A 19 -7.71 -20.19 15.92
CA ILE A 19 -8.36 -19.10 15.20
C ILE A 19 -8.53 -17.92 16.16
N ALA A 20 -8.27 -16.70 15.68
CA ALA A 20 -8.47 -15.49 16.48
C ALA A 20 -9.93 -15.37 16.97
N TYR A 21 -10.09 -14.94 18.22
CA TYR A 21 -11.39 -14.78 18.87
C TYR A 21 -12.33 -13.87 18.07
N GLU A 22 -11.81 -12.80 17.49
CA GLU A 22 -12.56 -11.86 16.64
C GLU A 22 -13.13 -12.56 15.41
N ALA A 23 -12.32 -13.38 14.73
CA ALA A 23 -12.75 -14.12 13.55
C ALA A 23 -13.80 -15.19 13.90
N LEU A 24 -13.58 -15.93 14.99
CA LEU A 24 -14.55 -16.90 15.51
C LEU A 24 -15.90 -16.22 15.80
N ARG A 25 -15.90 -15.06 16.46
CA ARG A 25 -17.13 -14.32 16.74
C ARG A 25 -17.88 -13.88 15.49
N VAL A 26 -17.17 -13.51 14.43
CA VAL A 26 -17.81 -13.15 13.15
C VAL A 26 -18.45 -14.39 12.53
N LEU A 27 -17.70 -15.50 12.46
CA LEU A 27 -18.18 -16.77 11.91
C LEU A 27 -19.41 -17.29 12.66
N THR A 28 -19.36 -17.38 13.99
CA THR A 28 -20.49 -17.87 14.81
C THR A 28 -21.72 -17.01 14.66
N ARG A 29 -21.59 -15.68 14.60
CA ARG A 29 -22.76 -14.79 14.46
C ARG A 29 -23.41 -14.85 13.08
N LEU A 30 -22.61 -15.11 12.04
CA LEU A 30 -23.15 -15.33 10.69
C LEU A 30 -23.91 -16.66 10.63
N ASP A 31 -23.33 -17.70 11.23
CA ASP A 31 -23.95 -19.02 11.35
C ASP A 31 -25.27 -18.99 12.16
N GLU A 32 -25.27 -18.33 13.32
CA GLU A 32 -26.48 -18.11 14.15
C GLU A 32 -27.58 -17.32 13.40
N ALA A 33 -27.19 -16.46 12.46
CA ALA A 33 -28.10 -15.70 11.62
C ALA A 33 -28.60 -16.49 10.39
N GLY A 34 -28.17 -17.76 10.23
CA GLY A 34 -28.57 -18.66 9.15
C GLY A 34 -27.78 -18.50 7.85
N TYR A 35 -26.63 -17.83 7.89
CA TYR A 35 -25.74 -17.65 6.73
C TYR A 35 -24.58 -18.64 6.78
N LYS A 36 -24.15 -19.12 5.61
CA LYS A 36 -22.91 -19.89 5.50
C LYS A 36 -21.74 -18.95 5.71
N ALA A 37 -20.80 -19.35 6.56
CA ALA A 37 -19.61 -18.56 6.84
C ALA A 37 -18.38 -19.46 6.98
N TYR A 38 -17.37 -19.19 6.16
CA TYR A 38 -16.12 -19.92 6.14
C TYR A 38 -14.96 -19.01 6.46
N LEU A 39 -14.01 -19.53 7.23
CA LEU A 39 -12.68 -18.94 7.24
C LEU A 39 -12.00 -19.33 5.92
N CYS A 40 -11.34 -18.39 5.24
CA CYS A 40 -10.80 -18.63 3.92
C CYS A 40 -9.36 -18.13 3.74
N GLY A 41 -8.72 -18.55 2.65
CA GLY A 41 -7.51 -17.92 2.16
C GLY A 41 -6.25 -18.22 2.96
N GLY A 42 -5.43 -17.18 3.13
CA GLY A 42 -4.10 -17.31 3.75
C GLY A 42 -4.15 -17.79 5.19
N GLY A 43 -5.22 -17.48 5.93
CA GLY A 43 -5.40 -17.92 7.31
C GLY A 43 -5.48 -19.44 7.43
N VAL A 44 -6.33 -20.09 6.64
CA VAL A 44 -6.50 -21.55 6.65
C VAL A 44 -5.20 -22.26 6.27
N ARG A 45 -4.56 -21.78 5.20
CA ARG A 45 -3.25 -22.29 4.74
C ARG A 45 -2.17 -22.18 5.82
N ASP A 46 -2.04 -21.00 6.43
CA ASP A 46 -0.99 -20.76 7.43
C ASP A 46 -1.22 -21.64 8.67
N LEU A 47 -2.48 -21.80 9.11
CA LEU A 47 -2.84 -22.72 10.20
C LEU A 47 -2.47 -24.18 9.88
N LEU A 48 -2.78 -24.66 8.67
CA LEU A 48 -2.42 -26.01 8.23
C LEU A 48 -0.91 -26.24 8.17
N LEU A 49 -0.13 -25.19 7.91
CA LEU A 49 1.33 -25.23 7.94
C LEU A 49 1.92 -25.05 9.35
N GLY A 50 1.08 -24.98 10.39
CA GLY A 50 1.51 -24.74 11.77
C GLY A 50 2.06 -23.33 12.01
N ARG A 51 1.73 -22.36 11.15
CA ARG A 51 2.12 -20.94 11.27
C ARG A 51 0.99 -20.14 11.88
N THR A 52 1.32 -19.03 12.52
CA THR A 52 0.32 -18.06 13.02
C THR A 52 -0.12 -17.12 11.89
N PRO A 53 -1.41 -17.08 11.52
CA PRO A 53 -1.91 -16.15 10.52
C PRO A 53 -1.73 -14.69 10.95
N LYS A 54 -1.48 -13.81 9.98
CA LYS A 54 -1.42 -12.35 10.22
C LYS A 54 -2.81 -11.73 10.22
N ASP A 55 -3.64 -12.18 9.29
CA ASP A 55 -4.99 -11.67 9.02
C ASP A 55 -5.93 -12.87 8.87
N PHE A 56 -7.18 -12.72 9.27
CA PHE A 56 -8.22 -13.73 9.12
C PHE A 56 -9.34 -13.17 8.24
N ASP A 57 -9.56 -13.82 7.09
CA ASP A 57 -10.56 -13.43 6.11
C ASP A 57 -11.76 -14.39 6.19
N VAL A 58 -12.96 -13.82 6.26
CA VAL A 58 -14.22 -14.56 6.29
C VAL A 58 -14.93 -14.44 4.93
N ALA A 59 -15.38 -15.58 4.40
CA ALA A 59 -16.22 -15.64 3.22
C ALA A 59 -17.63 -16.12 3.60
N THR A 60 -18.68 -15.48 3.08
CA THR A 60 -20.07 -15.78 3.45
C THR A 60 -21.03 -15.64 2.27
N ASP A 61 -22.22 -16.24 2.34
CA ASP A 61 -23.31 -15.99 1.40
C ASP A 61 -24.12 -14.73 1.77
N ALA A 62 -23.91 -14.16 2.96
CA ALA A 62 -24.50 -12.89 3.37
C ALA A 62 -23.98 -11.72 2.50
N ARG A 63 -24.90 -10.90 1.98
CA ARG A 63 -24.57 -9.68 1.23
C ARG A 63 -23.97 -8.61 2.16
N PRO A 64 -23.16 -7.66 1.65
CA PRO A 64 -22.52 -6.65 2.49
C PRO A 64 -23.49 -5.84 3.36
N GLU A 65 -24.68 -5.54 2.84
CA GLU A 65 -25.75 -4.86 3.55
C GLU A 65 -26.35 -5.71 4.68
N GLU A 66 -26.39 -7.03 4.54
CA GLU A 66 -26.86 -7.98 5.55
C GLU A 66 -25.82 -8.17 6.65
N VAL A 67 -24.54 -8.31 6.28
CA VAL A 67 -23.41 -8.30 7.24
C VAL A 67 -23.46 -7.03 8.08
N LYS A 68 -23.73 -5.87 7.48
CA LYS A 68 -23.88 -4.60 8.21
C LYS A 68 -25.08 -4.58 9.17
N LYS A 69 -26.16 -5.31 8.88
CA LYS A 69 -27.30 -5.43 9.82
C LYS A 69 -26.93 -6.27 11.04
N ILE A 70 -26.17 -7.35 10.85
CA ILE A 70 -25.70 -8.24 11.91
C ILE A 70 -24.65 -7.54 12.78
N PHE A 71 -23.71 -6.84 12.15
CA PHE A 71 -22.59 -6.17 12.81
C PHE A 71 -22.72 -4.65 12.70
N ARG A 72 -23.25 -4.00 13.75
CA ARG A 72 -23.37 -2.53 13.78
C ARG A 72 -22.04 -1.78 13.69
N ASN A 73 -20.95 -2.42 14.10
CA ASN A 73 -19.56 -1.97 13.98
C ASN A 73 -18.93 -2.28 12.60
N CYS A 74 -19.71 -2.71 11.61
CA CYS A 74 -19.25 -2.96 10.26
C CYS A 74 -19.25 -1.68 9.40
N ARG A 75 -18.22 -1.52 8.57
CA ARG A 75 -18.20 -0.54 7.48
C ARG A 75 -18.04 -1.25 6.16
N ILE A 76 -18.87 -0.88 5.19
CA ILE A 76 -18.74 -1.36 3.82
C ILE A 76 -17.66 -0.48 3.15
N ILE A 77 -16.59 -1.13 2.70
CA ILE A 77 -15.46 -0.50 2.03
C ILE A 77 -15.48 -0.93 0.56
N GLY A 78 -15.03 -0.02 -0.31
CA GLY A 78 -14.93 -0.26 -1.74
C GLY A 78 -16.16 0.20 -2.51
N ARG A 79 -15.93 0.94 -3.59
CA ARG A 79 -17.00 1.41 -4.51
C ARG A 79 -17.38 0.36 -5.55
N ARG A 80 -16.40 -0.46 -5.99
CA ARG A 80 -16.57 -1.46 -7.06
C ARG A 80 -16.72 -2.88 -6.52
N PHE A 81 -15.87 -3.24 -5.56
CA PHE A 81 -15.92 -4.51 -4.83
C PHE A 81 -16.35 -4.15 -3.41
N LYS A 82 -17.59 -4.47 -3.05
CA LYS A 82 -18.09 -4.17 -1.71
C LYS A 82 -17.55 -5.23 -0.75
N LEU A 83 -16.67 -4.83 0.16
CA LEU A 83 -16.17 -5.65 1.25
C LEU A 83 -16.73 -5.13 2.57
N ALA A 84 -17.13 -6.04 3.46
CA ALA A 84 -17.61 -5.69 4.79
C ALA A 84 -16.45 -5.80 5.79
N HIS A 85 -16.01 -4.69 6.36
CA HIS A 85 -14.96 -4.68 7.38
C HIS A 85 -15.61 -4.60 8.76
N VAL A 86 -15.48 -5.67 9.55
CA VAL A 86 -15.97 -5.72 10.93
C VAL A 86 -14.85 -5.26 11.86
N PHE A 87 -15.07 -4.13 12.55
CA PHE A 87 -14.06 -3.51 13.41
C PHE A 87 -14.13 -4.03 14.84
N PHE A 88 -13.08 -4.69 15.29
CA PHE A 88 -12.75 -4.90 16.69
C PHE A 88 -11.64 -3.91 17.07
N ARG A 89 -11.57 -3.46 18.32
CA ARG A 89 -10.72 -2.33 18.78
C ARG A 89 -9.45 -2.10 17.96
N ASP A 90 -8.57 -3.11 17.91
CA ASP A 90 -7.29 -3.07 17.20
C ASP A 90 -7.21 -4.07 16.03
N VAL A 91 -8.29 -4.79 15.73
CA VAL A 91 -8.32 -5.89 14.74
C VAL A 91 -9.48 -5.70 13.77
N ILE A 92 -9.21 -5.84 12.48
CA ILE A 92 -10.23 -5.75 11.44
C ILE A 92 -10.40 -7.14 10.85
N ILE A 93 -11.64 -7.63 10.82
CA ILE A 93 -11.98 -8.88 10.12
C ILE A 93 -12.62 -8.49 8.79
N GLU A 94 -11.96 -8.88 7.69
CA GLU A 94 -12.50 -8.72 6.35
C GLU A 94 -13.52 -9.81 6.09
N THR A 95 -14.75 -9.40 5.75
CA THR A 95 -15.86 -10.30 5.44
C THR A 95 -16.30 -10.04 4.00
N ALA A 96 -16.12 -11.03 3.14
CA ALA A 96 -16.44 -10.97 1.72
C ALA A 96 -17.61 -11.91 1.39
N THR A 97 -18.53 -11.44 0.56
CA THR A 97 -19.58 -12.31 0.01
C THR A 97 -19.00 -13.20 -1.10
N PHE A 98 -19.40 -14.47 -1.17
CA PHE A 98 -18.99 -15.38 -2.25
C PHE A 98 -19.29 -14.79 -3.62
N ARG A 99 -18.36 -14.95 -4.57
CA ARG A 99 -18.50 -14.41 -5.91
C ARG A 99 -18.84 -15.49 -6.93
N ALA A 100 -19.79 -15.22 -7.81
CA ALA A 100 -20.14 -16.14 -8.90
C ALA A 100 -19.10 -16.14 -10.02
N ARG A 101 -19.04 -17.24 -10.78
CA ARG A 101 -18.28 -17.35 -12.03
C ARG A 101 -18.98 -16.57 -13.16
N PHE A 102 -18.19 -15.94 -14.01
CA PHE A 102 -18.70 -15.27 -15.22
C PHE A 102 -18.74 -16.25 -16.39
N ASP A 103 -19.70 -17.17 -16.39
CA ASP A 103 -19.99 -17.99 -17.58
C ASP A 103 -21.33 -17.61 -18.24
N ALA A 104 -22.18 -16.84 -17.55
CA ALA A 104 -23.35 -16.19 -18.13
C ALA A 104 -23.58 -14.82 -17.47
N PRO A 105 -23.98 -13.78 -18.22
CA PRO A 105 -24.56 -12.59 -17.62
C PRO A 105 -25.73 -13.03 -16.72
N PRO A 106 -25.93 -12.44 -15.54
CA PRO A 106 -27.16 -12.69 -14.78
C PRO A 106 -28.38 -12.40 -15.69
N PRO A 107 -29.54 -13.04 -15.49
CA PRO A 107 -30.73 -12.80 -16.31
C PRO A 107 -31.13 -11.31 -16.38
N GLU A 108 -30.72 -10.53 -15.37
CA GLU A 108 -30.89 -9.07 -15.26
C GLU A 108 -30.04 -8.26 -16.26
N ALA A 109 -29.10 -8.89 -16.97
CA ALA A 109 -28.19 -8.26 -17.93
C ALA A 109 -28.53 -8.54 -19.40
N GLU A 110 -29.55 -9.35 -19.69
CA GLU A 110 -30.08 -9.48 -21.05
C GLU A 110 -30.86 -8.21 -21.44
N GLY A 111 -30.42 -7.54 -22.51
CA GLY A 111 -31.13 -6.39 -23.09
C GLY A 111 -30.70 -5.00 -22.60
N VAL A 112 -29.68 -4.88 -21.74
CA VAL A 112 -29.17 -3.58 -21.28
C VAL A 112 -28.09 -3.05 -22.25
N PRO A 113 -28.29 -1.92 -22.94
CA PRO A 113 -27.30 -1.38 -23.87
C PRO A 113 -26.05 -0.90 -23.11
N LEU A 114 -24.86 -1.29 -23.58
CA LEU A 114 -23.59 -0.80 -23.05
C LEU A 114 -23.45 0.72 -23.34
N PRO A 115 -23.18 1.56 -22.33
CA PRO A 115 -23.00 2.99 -22.56
C PRO A 115 -21.69 3.26 -23.31
N THR A 116 -21.80 4.03 -24.40
CA THR A 116 -20.68 4.36 -25.31
C THR A 116 -19.71 5.39 -24.72
N CYS A 117 -20.10 6.16 -23.70
CA CYS A 117 -19.28 7.23 -23.08
C CYS A 117 -19.42 7.25 -21.55
N ARG A 118 -18.32 7.59 -20.83
CA ARG A 118 -18.35 7.83 -19.38
C ARG A 118 -19.14 9.11 -19.08
N ARG A 119 -20.36 8.97 -18.60
CA ARG A 119 -21.09 10.05 -17.93
C ARG A 119 -20.95 9.91 -16.42
N THR A 120 -20.62 11.00 -15.73
CA THR A 120 -20.38 11.07 -14.28
C THR A 120 -21.67 11.22 -13.46
N ASP A 121 -22.79 11.35 -14.15
CA ASP A 121 -24.07 11.86 -13.66
C ASP A 121 -25.21 10.82 -13.68
N VAL A 122 -24.95 9.58 -14.08
CA VAL A 122 -25.95 8.50 -14.07
C VAL A 122 -25.48 7.34 -13.16
N PRO A 123 -26.27 6.91 -12.17
CA PRO A 123 -26.01 5.67 -11.44
C PRO A 123 -26.47 4.49 -12.32
N ASP A 124 -25.67 4.15 -13.33
CA ASP A 124 -26.01 3.18 -14.39
C ASP A 124 -24.88 2.14 -14.63
N PRO A 125 -25.12 1.03 -15.35
CA PRO A 125 -25.40 -0.28 -14.77
C PRO A 125 -24.32 -1.31 -15.14
N THR A 126 -24.69 -2.58 -15.05
CA THR A 126 -23.99 -3.86 -15.20
C THR A 126 -22.86 -4.00 -16.24
N PHE A 127 -21.89 -4.84 -15.86
CA PHE A 127 -20.78 -5.49 -16.57
C PHE A 127 -20.30 -4.93 -17.92
N ALA A 128 -19.04 -4.52 -17.97
CA ALA A 128 -18.31 -4.31 -19.21
C ALA A 128 -16.83 -4.68 -19.02
N THR A 129 -16.36 -5.79 -19.57
CA THR A 129 -14.92 -6.05 -19.71
C THR A 129 -14.39 -5.05 -20.73
N ARG A 130 -13.64 -4.02 -20.30
CA ARG A 130 -12.99 -3.10 -21.24
C ARG A 130 -11.55 -3.58 -21.44
N GLY A 131 -11.30 -4.27 -22.55
CA GLY A 131 -9.95 -4.74 -22.94
C GLY A 131 -9.36 -5.81 -22.03
N GLY A 132 -10.16 -6.78 -21.57
CA GLY A 132 -9.69 -7.88 -20.70
C GLY A 132 -9.61 -7.53 -19.20
N VAL A 133 -9.86 -6.28 -18.81
CA VAL A 133 -9.81 -5.84 -17.41
C VAL A 133 -11.21 -5.93 -16.77
N ILE A 134 -11.30 -6.53 -15.59
CA ILE A 134 -12.52 -6.69 -14.80
C ILE A 134 -13.02 -5.33 -14.29
N VAL A 135 -14.18 -4.86 -14.76
CA VAL A 135 -14.68 -3.49 -14.45
C VAL A 135 -15.73 -3.45 -13.33
N ARG A 136 -16.54 -4.49 -13.11
CA ARG A 136 -17.50 -4.62 -11.98
C ARG A 136 -17.76 -6.09 -11.62
N ASP A 137 -17.83 -6.41 -10.33
CA ASP A 137 -17.70 -7.78 -9.80
C ASP A 137 -18.59 -8.07 -8.57
N ASN A 138 -19.83 -7.59 -8.57
CA ASN A 138 -20.77 -7.85 -7.47
C ASN A 138 -21.81 -8.91 -7.87
N VAL A 139 -21.39 -9.98 -8.54
CA VAL A 139 -22.25 -11.17 -8.73
C VAL A 139 -21.94 -12.12 -7.60
N TYR A 140 -22.96 -12.43 -6.80
CA TYR A 140 -22.82 -13.32 -5.66
C TYR A 140 -23.12 -14.76 -6.09
N GLY A 141 -22.32 -15.70 -5.59
CA GLY A 141 -22.32 -17.08 -6.06
C GLY A 141 -22.18 -18.10 -4.95
N THR A 142 -21.81 -19.32 -5.33
CA THR A 142 -21.56 -20.41 -4.38
C THR A 142 -20.11 -20.37 -3.85
N PRO A 143 -19.81 -21.09 -2.75
CA PRO A 143 -18.44 -21.22 -2.25
C PRO A 143 -17.47 -21.83 -3.27
N GLU A 144 -17.96 -22.78 -4.07
CA GLU A 144 -17.20 -23.42 -5.15
C GLU A 144 -16.83 -22.40 -6.24
N GLU A 145 -17.79 -21.58 -6.66
CA GLU A 145 -17.55 -20.50 -7.62
C GLU A 145 -16.53 -19.49 -7.09
N ASP A 146 -16.62 -19.13 -5.81
CA ASP A 146 -15.65 -18.22 -5.18
C ASP A 146 -14.24 -18.82 -5.17
N ALA A 147 -14.09 -20.10 -4.80
CA ALA A 147 -12.81 -20.80 -4.83
C ALA A 147 -12.16 -20.73 -6.21
N HIS A 148 -12.93 -20.98 -7.27
CA HIS A 148 -12.41 -20.95 -8.64
C HIS A 148 -11.96 -19.57 -9.12
N ARG A 149 -12.42 -18.50 -8.46
CA ARG A 149 -12.08 -17.12 -8.82
C ARG A 149 -10.84 -16.59 -8.12
N ARG A 150 -10.35 -17.31 -7.12
CA ARG A 150 -9.13 -16.98 -6.40
C ARG A 150 -7.90 -17.19 -7.28
N ASP A 151 -6.76 -16.76 -6.76
CA ASP A 151 -5.53 -16.69 -7.55
C ASP A 151 -4.76 -18.02 -7.52
N PHE A 152 -4.71 -18.65 -6.34
CA PHE A 152 -3.90 -19.86 -6.10
C PHE A 152 -4.70 -20.89 -5.33
N THR A 153 -4.46 -22.17 -5.62
CA THR A 153 -5.15 -23.32 -5.02
C THR A 153 -5.06 -23.30 -3.49
N LEU A 154 -3.87 -22.99 -2.95
CA LEU A 154 -3.62 -22.86 -1.51
C LEU A 154 -4.49 -21.80 -0.81
N ASN A 155 -4.93 -20.77 -1.53
CA ASN A 155 -5.79 -19.72 -1.00
C ASN A 155 -7.29 -20.02 -1.26
N GLY A 156 -7.61 -21.11 -1.95
CA GLY A 156 -8.96 -21.60 -2.21
C GLY A 156 -9.48 -22.56 -1.14
N LEU A 157 -8.74 -22.76 -0.04
CA LEU A 157 -9.16 -23.57 1.09
C LEU A 157 -10.16 -22.81 1.96
N PHE A 158 -11.21 -23.52 2.37
CA PHE A 158 -12.23 -23.04 3.30
C PHE A 158 -12.23 -23.90 4.56
N TYR A 159 -12.44 -23.28 5.71
CA TYR A 159 -12.69 -23.96 6.97
C TYR A 159 -14.10 -23.61 7.46
N ASP A 160 -14.91 -24.64 7.68
CA ASP A 160 -16.27 -24.55 8.17
C ASP A 160 -16.30 -24.54 9.71
N ILE A 161 -16.93 -23.52 10.28
CA ILE A 161 -17.06 -23.39 11.72
C ILE A 161 -18.15 -24.30 12.30
N ALA A 162 -19.12 -24.72 11.48
CA ALA A 162 -20.27 -25.51 11.93
C ALA A 162 -19.82 -26.91 12.34
N ASP A 163 -19.11 -27.61 11.45
CA ASP A 163 -18.65 -28.99 11.65
C ASP A 163 -17.13 -29.15 11.80
N GLY A 164 -16.38 -28.04 11.72
CA GLY A 164 -14.92 -28.05 11.84
C GLY A 164 -14.22 -28.67 10.63
N SER A 165 -14.87 -28.81 9.48
CA SER A 165 -14.28 -29.40 8.28
C SER A 165 -13.47 -28.41 7.45
N ILE A 166 -12.53 -28.92 6.65
CA ILE A 166 -11.82 -28.17 5.62
C ILE A 166 -12.31 -28.62 4.25
N ILE A 167 -12.73 -27.64 3.45
CA ILE A 167 -13.32 -27.84 2.13
C ILE A 167 -12.33 -27.33 1.08
N ASP A 168 -12.04 -28.18 0.10
CA ASP A 168 -11.15 -27.89 -1.02
C ASP A 168 -11.81 -28.23 -2.36
N TYR A 169 -12.13 -27.19 -3.13
CA TYR A 169 -12.74 -27.30 -4.46
C TYR A 169 -11.70 -27.34 -5.60
N VAL A 170 -10.43 -27.05 -5.31
CA VAL A 170 -9.43 -26.70 -6.35
C VAL A 170 -8.14 -27.51 -6.25
N GLY A 171 -8.02 -28.42 -5.28
CA GLY A 171 -6.83 -29.24 -5.05
C GLY A 171 -5.75 -28.56 -4.22
N GLY A 172 -6.09 -27.52 -3.46
CA GLY A 172 -5.17 -26.80 -2.58
C GLY A 172 -4.52 -27.68 -1.52
N LEU A 173 -5.18 -28.73 -1.03
CA LEU A 173 -4.62 -29.65 -0.02
C LEU A 173 -3.46 -30.48 -0.60
N LYS A 174 -3.62 -30.98 -1.84
CA LYS A 174 -2.57 -31.74 -2.54
C LYS A 174 -1.36 -30.84 -2.83
N ASP A 175 -1.60 -29.63 -3.31
CA ASP A 175 -0.54 -28.66 -3.60
C ASP A 175 0.18 -28.20 -2.31
N LEU A 176 -0.53 -28.13 -1.18
CA LEU A 176 0.04 -27.81 0.12
C LEU A 176 1.01 -28.89 0.58
N GLU A 177 0.65 -30.16 0.42
CA GLU A 177 1.50 -31.31 0.73
C GLU A 177 2.71 -31.38 -0.21
N ALA A 178 2.49 -31.16 -1.51
CA ALA A 178 3.54 -31.16 -2.53
C ALA A 178 4.47 -29.93 -2.49
N ARG A 179 4.13 -28.89 -1.70
CA ARG A 179 4.83 -27.59 -1.64
C ARG A 179 4.92 -26.89 -2.99
N VAL A 180 3.83 -26.94 -3.76
CA VAL A 180 3.72 -26.30 -5.08
C VAL A 180 2.72 -25.15 -5.02
N LEU A 181 3.06 -24.02 -5.61
CA LEU A 181 2.15 -22.92 -5.85
C LEU A 181 1.55 -23.04 -7.25
N ARG A 182 0.27 -23.39 -7.31
CA ARG A 182 -0.51 -23.56 -8.54
C ARG A 182 -1.53 -22.45 -8.73
N VAL A 183 -1.65 -21.95 -9.95
CA VAL A 183 -2.66 -20.96 -10.33
C VAL A 183 -3.98 -21.68 -10.58
N ILE A 184 -5.10 -21.09 -10.15
CA ILE A 184 -6.42 -21.64 -10.43
C ILE A 184 -6.85 -21.25 -11.85
N GLY A 185 -7.02 -22.25 -12.72
CA GLY A 185 -7.35 -22.08 -14.14
C GLY A 185 -6.11 -21.99 -15.03
N ASP A 186 -6.25 -21.44 -16.23
CA ASP A 186 -5.14 -21.24 -17.16
C ASP A 186 -4.24 -20.05 -16.72
N PRO A 187 -2.95 -20.26 -16.38
CA PRO A 187 -2.08 -19.20 -15.88
C PRO A 187 -1.99 -18.00 -16.82
N GLU A 188 -1.96 -18.23 -18.13
CA GLU A 188 -1.76 -17.17 -19.12
C GLU A 188 -2.98 -16.23 -19.17
N THR A 189 -4.19 -16.79 -19.26
CA THR A 189 -5.43 -16.02 -19.20
C THR A 189 -5.54 -15.25 -17.88
N ARG A 190 -5.23 -15.91 -16.76
CA ARG A 190 -5.35 -15.30 -15.42
C ARG A 190 -4.35 -14.17 -15.18
N PHE A 191 -3.16 -14.24 -15.75
CA PHE A 191 -2.18 -13.15 -15.68
C PHE A 191 -2.52 -11.99 -16.62
N ARG A 192 -3.15 -12.23 -17.77
CA ARG A 192 -3.65 -11.13 -18.63
C ARG A 192 -4.82 -10.38 -17.97
N GLU A 193 -5.73 -11.09 -17.30
CA GLU A 193 -6.85 -10.47 -16.59
C GLU A 193 -6.41 -9.62 -15.39
N ASP A 194 -5.45 -10.13 -14.60
CA ASP A 194 -4.87 -9.43 -13.45
C ASP A 194 -3.36 -9.68 -13.35
N PRO A 195 -2.53 -8.83 -13.99
CA PRO A 195 -1.07 -8.98 -14.00
C PRO A 195 -0.44 -8.95 -12.61
N VAL A 196 -1.11 -8.35 -11.61
CA VAL A 196 -0.61 -8.32 -10.22
C VAL A 196 -0.50 -9.73 -9.63
N ARG A 197 -1.24 -10.72 -10.16
CA ARG A 197 -1.12 -12.12 -9.74
C ARG A 197 0.27 -12.70 -9.95
N MET A 198 1.03 -12.25 -10.95
CA MET A 198 2.42 -12.70 -11.16
C MET A 198 3.32 -12.27 -9.99
N VAL A 199 3.18 -11.02 -9.54
CA VAL A 199 3.94 -10.48 -8.40
C VAL A 199 3.53 -11.19 -7.11
N ARG A 200 2.23 -11.45 -6.93
CA ARG A 200 1.69 -12.23 -5.82
C ARG A 200 2.22 -13.66 -5.81
N ALA A 201 2.33 -14.30 -6.98
CA ALA A 201 2.84 -15.65 -7.11
C ALA A 201 4.28 -15.75 -6.60
N VAL A 202 5.15 -14.84 -7.05
CA VAL A 202 6.54 -14.81 -6.60
C VAL A 202 6.65 -14.48 -5.11
N ARG A 203 5.82 -13.57 -4.59
CA ARG A 203 5.80 -13.27 -3.15
C ARG A 203 5.40 -14.49 -2.32
N ILE A 204 4.28 -15.12 -2.63
CA ILE A 204 3.73 -16.23 -1.85
C ILE A 204 4.69 -17.44 -1.94
N ALA A 205 5.19 -17.75 -3.13
CA ALA A 205 6.16 -18.83 -3.31
C ALA A 205 7.42 -18.61 -2.47
N ALA A 206 7.96 -17.39 -2.42
CA ALA A 206 9.12 -17.07 -1.59
C ALA A 206 8.82 -17.10 -0.09
N GLN A 207 7.64 -16.63 0.35
CA GLN A 207 7.26 -16.57 1.76
C GLN A 207 7.00 -17.97 2.36
N LEU A 208 6.46 -18.88 1.55
CA LEU A 208 6.16 -20.25 1.96
C LEU A 208 7.31 -21.22 1.69
N ASP A 209 8.32 -20.79 0.92
CA ASP A 209 9.38 -21.64 0.37
C ASP A 209 8.83 -22.76 -0.53
N PHE A 210 7.90 -22.39 -1.40
CA PHE A 210 7.24 -23.28 -2.36
C PHE A 210 7.81 -23.04 -3.76
N GLU A 211 7.71 -24.06 -4.61
CA GLU A 211 8.02 -23.93 -6.03
C GLU A 211 6.79 -23.53 -6.83
N ILE A 212 6.96 -22.67 -7.84
CA ILE A 212 5.87 -22.29 -8.75
C ILE A 212 5.75 -23.39 -9.82
N GLU A 213 4.54 -23.83 -10.13
CA GLU A 213 4.30 -24.82 -11.19
C GLU A 213 4.94 -24.41 -12.52
N ALA A 214 5.38 -25.39 -13.31
CA ALA A 214 6.17 -25.14 -14.53
C ALA A 214 5.43 -24.24 -15.54
N GLU A 215 4.14 -24.50 -15.78
CA GLU A 215 3.30 -23.74 -16.70
C GLU A 215 3.16 -22.28 -16.27
N ALA A 216 2.84 -22.03 -15.00
CA ALA A 216 2.76 -20.67 -14.46
C ALA A 216 4.11 -19.96 -14.46
N ARG A 217 5.21 -20.68 -14.20
CA ARG A 217 6.57 -20.11 -14.24
C ARG A 217 6.91 -19.58 -15.63
N GLU A 218 6.58 -20.33 -16.68
CA GLU A 218 6.78 -19.88 -18.06
C GLU A 218 5.82 -18.75 -18.45
N ALA A 219 4.55 -18.87 -18.05
CA ALA A 219 3.54 -17.85 -18.31
C ALA A 219 3.92 -16.50 -17.66
N ILE A 220 4.53 -16.49 -16.47
CA ILE A 220 5.06 -15.27 -15.85
C ILE A 220 6.06 -14.59 -16.77
N VAL A 221 7.05 -15.31 -17.30
CA VAL A 221 8.10 -14.72 -18.14
C VAL A 221 7.52 -14.14 -19.43
N ARG A 222 6.57 -14.85 -20.06
CA ARG A 222 5.88 -14.38 -21.28
C ARG A 222 4.99 -13.16 -21.01
N ALA A 223 4.28 -13.15 -19.89
CA ALA A 223 3.30 -12.12 -19.55
C ALA A 223 3.89 -10.93 -18.76
N CYS A 224 5.19 -10.91 -18.42
CA CYS A 224 5.83 -9.81 -17.68
C CYS A 224 5.46 -8.42 -18.22
N GLY A 225 5.41 -8.24 -19.54
CA GLY A 225 5.06 -6.98 -20.19
C GLY A 225 3.66 -6.46 -19.87
N GLU A 226 2.71 -7.35 -19.54
CA GLU A 226 1.32 -7.03 -19.20
C GLU A 226 1.20 -6.28 -17.87
N LEU A 227 2.24 -6.27 -17.03
CA LEU A 227 2.24 -5.50 -15.78
C LEU A 227 1.92 -4.01 -16.01
N LYS A 228 2.23 -3.46 -17.20
CA LYS A 228 1.92 -2.08 -17.58
C LYS A 228 0.41 -1.79 -17.60
N ASN A 229 -0.43 -2.80 -17.78
CA ASN A 229 -1.89 -2.71 -17.82
C ASN A 229 -2.53 -2.76 -16.41
N SER A 230 -1.73 -3.01 -15.37
CA SER A 230 -2.22 -3.08 -13.99
C SER A 230 -2.39 -1.69 -13.32
N SER A 231 -3.23 -1.62 -12.29
CA SER A 231 -3.35 -0.41 -11.47
C SER A 231 -2.08 -0.19 -10.64
N ARG A 232 -1.52 1.01 -10.73
CA ARG A 232 -0.28 1.38 -10.03
C ARG A 232 -0.44 1.42 -8.51
N GLU A 233 -1.64 1.69 -8.03
CA GLU A 233 -2.00 1.64 -6.61
C GLU A 233 -1.98 0.21 -6.09
N ARG A 234 -2.61 -0.74 -6.82
CA ARG A 234 -2.58 -2.17 -6.46
C ARG A 234 -1.16 -2.72 -6.50
N MET A 235 -0.36 -2.30 -7.48
CA MET A 235 1.05 -2.67 -7.55
C MET A 235 1.85 -2.13 -6.36
N HIS A 236 1.58 -0.89 -5.93
CA HIS A 236 2.21 -0.31 -4.74
C HIS A 236 1.83 -1.06 -3.46
N GLU A 237 0.55 -1.41 -3.27
CA GLU A 237 0.11 -2.23 -2.14
C GLU A 237 0.82 -3.58 -2.11
N GLU A 238 0.97 -4.23 -3.27
CA GLU A 238 1.68 -5.49 -3.37
C GLU A 238 3.18 -5.32 -3.08
N MET A 239 3.79 -4.22 -3.53
CA MET A 239 5.18 -3.90 -3.20
C MET A 239 5.36 -3.69 -1.69
N LEU A 240 4.44 -2.99 -1.02
CA LEU A 240 4.47 -2.84 0.45
C LEU A 240 4.35 -4.20 1.15
N LYS A 241 3.53 -5.12 0.63
CA LYS A 241 3.43 -6.49 1.13
C LYS A 241 4.73 -7.26 0.93
N ILE A 242 5.41 -7.08 -0.22
CA ILE A 242 6.74 -7.66 -0.47
C ILE A 242 7.76 -7.14 0.55
N LEU A 243 7.84 -5.82 0.76
CA LEU A 243 8.79 -5.22 1.70
C LEU A 243 8.57 -5.63 3.17
N ASN A 244 7.39 -6.16 3.50
CA ASN A 244 7.00 -6.57 4.85
C ASN A 244 6.68 -8.08 4.97
N CYS A 245 7.08 -8.89 3.98
CA CYS A 245 6.76 -10.32 3.97
C CYS A 245 7.67 -11.15 4.89
N GLY A 246 8.89 -10.69 5.17
CA GLY A 246 9.90 -11.43 5.94
C GLY A 246 10.79 -12.34 5.09
N SER A 247 10.62 -12.31 3.76
CA SER A 247 11.43 -13.05 2.79
C SER A 247 11.74 -12.19 1.55
N THR A 248 11.83 -10.87 1.75
CA THR A 248 11.99 -9.83 0.73
C THR A 248 13.20 -10.07 -0.15
N LYS A 249 14.33 -10.53 0.42
CA LYS A 249 15.51 -10.88 -0.39
C LYS A 249 15.21 -12.02 -1.35
N ALA A 250 14.53 -13.07 -0.88
CA ALA A 250 14.18 -14.21 -1.74
C ALA A 250 13.19 -13.80 -2.84
N VAL A 251 12.23 -12.92 -2.52
CA VAL A 251 11.32 -12.33 -3.51
C VAL A 251 12.08 -11.54 -4.57
N PHE A 252 13.05 -10.72 -4.16
CA PHE A 252 13.88 -9.95 -5.09
C PHE A 252 14.67 -10.88 -6.03
N ASP A 253 15.37 -11.89 -5.49
CA ASP A 253 16.17 -12.81 -6.32
C ASP A 253 15.28 -13.60 -7.31
N ARG A 254 14.13 -14.10 -6.84
CA ARG A 254 13.19 -14.85 -7.70
C ARG A 254 12.48 -13.97 -8.74
N SER A 255 12.24 -12.69 -8.44
CA SER A 255 11.60 -11.74 -9.36
C SER A 255 12.60 -11.21 -10.40
N TRP A 256 13.86 -10.99 -10.00
CA TRP A 256 14.94 -10.59 -10.90
C TRP A 256 15.19 -11.63 -12.00
N GLN A 257 15.23 -12.92 -11.63
CA GLN A 257 15.39 -14.02 -12.58
C GLN A 257 14.28 -14.11 -13.64
N LYS A 258 13.09 -13.57 -13.34
CA LYS A 258 11.90 -13.66 -14.20
C LYS A 258 11.63 -12.38 -15.00
N GLY A 259 12.41 -11.31 -14.80
CA GLY A 259 12.18 -10.02 -15.47
C GLY A 259 11.11 -9.14 -14.82
N LEU A 260 10.49 -9.59 -13.72
CA LEU A 260 9.38 -8.86 -13.08
C LEU A 260 9.86 -7.56 -12.45
N PHE A 261 10.98 -7.60 -11.72
CA PHE A 261 11.50 -6.41 -11.04
C PHE A 261 11.92 -5.33 -12.03
N GLN A 262 12.53 -5.75 -13.14
CA GLN A 262 12.93 -4.92 -14.27
C GLN A 262 11.74 -4.21 -14.92
N THR A 263 10.59 -4.89 -14.98
CA THR A 263 9.37 -4.30 -15.51
C THR A 263 8.73 -3.30 -14.55
N ILE A 264 8.83 -3.54 -13.23
CA ILE A 264 8.25 -2.67 -12.20
C ILE A 264 9.07 -1.38 -12.02
N TYR A 265 10.40 -1.50 -12.00
CA TYR A 265 11.35 -0.41 -11.78
C TYR A 265 12.42 -0.37 -12.89
N PRO A 266 12.09 0.08 -14.11
CA PRO A 266 12.99 -0.01 -15.26
C PRO A 266 14.27 0.81 -15.05
N ALA A 267 14.16 2.11 -14.75
CA ALA A 267 15.34 2.98 -14.60
C ALA A 267 16.30 2.51 -13.49
N PHE A 268 15.76 2.03 -12.36
CA PHE A 268 16.57 1.49 -11.27
C PHE A 268 17.24 0.17 -11.68
N SER A 269 16.55 -0.67 -12.46
CA SER A 269 17.08 -1.95 -12.94
C SER A 269 18.13 -1.78 -14.03
N ASP A 270 17.99 -0.77 -14.87
CA ASP A 270 19.00 -0.39 -15.86
C ASP A 270 20.26 0.13 -15.17
N TRP A 271 20.09 0.99 -14.15
CA TRP A 271 21.21 1.44 -13.32
C TRP A 271 21.94 0.28 -12.64
N LEU A 272 21.21 -0.71 -12.09
CA LEU A 272 21.83 -1.89 -11.46
C LEU A 272 22.73 -2.70 -12.39
N GLN A 273 22.58 -2.56 -13.71
CA GLN A 273 23.41 -3.22 -14.72
C GLN A 273 24.67 -2.43 -15.09
N THR A 274 24.81 -1.17 -14.65
CA THR A 274 26.03 -0.39 -14.87
C THR A 274 27.12 -0.77 -13.86
N PRO A 275 28.41 -0.46 -14.12
CA PRO A 275 29.48 -0.71 -13.14
C PRO A 275 29.21 -0.09 -11.77
N GLU A 276 28.62 1.11 -11.73
CA GLU A 276 28.23 1.80 -10.50
C GLU A 276 27.06 1.09 -9.78
N GLY A 277 26.06 0.61 -10.53
CA GLY A 277 24.97 -0.18 -9.98
C GLY A 277 25.43 -1.50 -9.38
N HIS A 278 26.37 -2.18 -10.03
CA HIS A 278 27.00 -3.38 -9.48
C HIS A 278 27.69 -3.11 -8.13
N ALA A 279 28.33 -1.95 -7.97
CA ALA A 279 28.90 -1.53 -6.69
C ALA A 279 27.82 -1.23 -5.62
N GLY A 280 26.62 -0.79 -6.04
CA GLY A 280 25.46 -0.57 -5.16
C GLY A 280 24.67 -1.84 -4.81
N LEU A 281 24.83 -2.95 -5.54
CA LEU A 281 24.07 -4.17 -5.33
C LEU A 281 24.27 -4.81 -3.92
N PRO A 282 25.47 -4.81 -3.31
CA PRO A 282 25.65 -5.23 -1.92
C PRO A 282 24.81 -4.44 -0.93
N TRP A 283 24.64 -3.13 -1.14
CA TRP A 283 23.76 -2.29 -0.32
C TRP A 283 22.31 -2.74 -0.45
N VAL A 284 21.81 -2.88 -1.68
CA VAL A 284 20.42 -3.30 -1.95
C VAL A 284 20.16 -4.66 -1.30
N LYS A 285 21.05 -5.64 -1.50
CA LYS A 285 20.92 -6.96 -0.87
C LYS A 285 20.97 -6.90 0.66
N LYS A 286 21.77 -6.02 1.25
CA LYS A 286 21.81 -5.81 2.70
C LYS A 286 20.51 -5.17 3.20
N ALA A 287 19.94 -4.21 2.47
CA ALA A 287 18.69 -3.55 2.82
C ALA A 287 17.52 -4.54 2.83
N LEU A 288 17.43 -5.37 1.79
CA LEU A 288 16.40 -6.42 1.69
C LEU A 288 16.50 -7.42 2.85
N ARG A 289 17.71 -7.85 3.23
CA ARG A 289 17.91 -8.69 4.44
C ARG A 289 17.50 -7.97 5.72
N GLN A 290 17.79 -6.68 5.82
CA GLN A 290 17.44 -5.89 7.00
C GLN A 290 15.92 -5.79 7.17
N PHE A 291 15.16 -5.71 6.08
CA PHE A 291 13.70 -5.74 6.12
C PHE A 291 13.18 -7.08 6.66
N ASP A 292 13.82 -8.18 6.26
CA ASP A 292 13.48 -9.52 6.74
C ASP A 292 13.78 -9.67 8.25
N VAL A 293 14.93 -9.16 8.70
CA VAL A 293 15.30 -9.12 10.13
C VAL A 293 14.32 -8.27 10.94
N TRP A 294 13.95 -7.07 10.46
CA TRP A 294 12.98 -6.23 11.15
C TRP A 294 11.63 -6.92 11.27
N LYS A 295 11.18 -7.59 10.21
CA LYS A 295 9.92 -8.31 10.25
C LYS A 295 9.97 -9.49 11.21
N GLY A 296 11.07 -10.25 11.23
CA GLY A 296 11.29 -11.35 12.18
C GLY A 296 11.32 -10.90 13.63
N ALA A 297 11.81 -9.68 13.89
CA ALA A 297 11.79 -9.05 15.22
C ALA A 297 10.44 -8.40 15.59
N GLY A 298 9.41 -8.50 14.73
CA GLY A 298 8.10 -7.88 14.96
C GLY A 298 8.07 -6.37 14.77
N LEU A 299 9.14 -5.77 14.25
CA LEU A 299 9.22 -4.33 13.98
C LEU A 299 8.48 -3.97 12.69
N LYS A 300 7.83 -2.80 12.69
CA LYS A 300 7.16 -2.24 11.51
C LYS A 300 7.89 -0.95 11.09
N PRO A 301 8.93 -1.05 10.24
CA PRO A 301 9.67 0.12 9.78
C PRO A 301 8.76 1.06 9.00
N MET A 302 9.05 2.35 9.05
CA MET A 302 8.32 3.34 8.26
C MET A 302 8.53 3.09 6.76
N PRO A 303 7.47 3.14 5.92
CA PRO A 303 7.61 2.94 4.48
C PRO A 303 8.65 3.85 3.84
N ALA A 304 8.75 5.11 4.28
CA ALA A 304 9.76 6.04 3.78
C ALA A 304 11.19 5.53 4.02
N LEU A 305 11.49 5.00 5.21
CA LEU A 305 12.79 4.42 5.50
C LEU A 305 13.09 3.21 4.59
N GLN A 306 12.11 2.36 4.31
CA GLN A 306 12.28 1.22 3.40
C GLN A 306 12.60 1.67 1.97
N HIS A 307 11.90 2.69 1.45
CA HIS A 307 12.18 3.24 0.12
C HIS A 307 13.55 3.95 0.08
N ALA A 308 13.89 4.71 1.13
CA ALA A 308 15.19 5.36 1.25
C ALA A 308 16.33 4.32 1.23
N LEU A 309 16.18 3.20 1.95
CA LEU A 309 17.20 2.14 1.96
C LEU A 309 17.27 1.35 0.64
N LEU A 310 16.13 1.10 -0.01
CA LEU A 310 16.08 0.35 -1.26
C LEU A 310 16.69 1.13 -2.43
N PHE A 311 16.31 2.41 -2.57
CA PHE A 311 16.73 3.26 -3.70
C PHE A 311 17.90 4.20 -3.36
N GLY A 312 18.35 4.21 -2.10
CA GLY A 312 19.36 5.14 -1.58
C GLY A 312 20.61 5.29 -2.45
N PRO A 313 21.32 4.20 -2.80
CA PRO A 313 22.52 4.30 -3.64
C PRO A 313 22.27 4.93 -5.01
N TYR A 314 21.13 4.64 -5.63
CA TYR A 314 20.75 5.23 -6.91
C TYR A 314 20.42 6.71 -6.78
N ILE A 315 19.68 7.09 -5.73
CA ILE A 315 19.34 8.48 -5.43
C ILE A 315 20.60 9.29 -5.11
N GLU A 316 21.50 8.77 -4.27
CA GLU A 316 22.75 9.44 -3.91
C GLU A 316 23.65 9.65 -5.13
N ARG A 317 23.70 8.67 -6.05
CA ARG A 317 24.45 8.82 -7.32
C ARG A 317 23.86 9.91 -8.22
N LEU A 318 22.56 9.93 -8.40
CA LEU A 318 21.88 10.97 -9.19
C LEU A 318 22.08 12.35 -8.56
N ALA A 319 21.97 12.45 -7.23
CA ALA A 319 22.22 13.68 -6.50
C ALA A 319 23.66 14.18 -6.65
N ALA A 320 24.65 13.28 -6.64
CA ALA A 320 26.04 13.63 -6.88
C ALA A 320 26.28 14.15 -8.31
N GLY A 321 25.58 13.60 -9.31
CA GLY A 321 25.61 14.13 -10.68
C GLY A 321 25.06 15.55 -10.77
N LEU A 322 23.85 15.77 -10.23
CA LEU A 322 23.22 17.09 -10.19
C LEU A 322 24.05 18.12 -9.40
N ALA A 323 24.71 17.69 -8.33
CA ALA A 323 25.61 18.55 -7.57
C ALA A 323 26.88 18.93 -8.36
N ALA A 324 27.41 18.02 -9.18
CA ALA A 324 28.52 18.32 -10.08
C ALA A 324 28.13 19.34 -11.16
N ASP A 325 26.86 19.38 -11.55
CA ASP A 325 26.29 20.38 -12.47
C ASP A 325 26.00 21.74 -11.79
N GLY A 326 26.39 21.91 -10.52
CA GLY A 326 26.32 23.17 -9.79
C GLY A 326 25.05 23.37 -8.95
N ILE A 327 24.16 22.37 -8.87
CA ILE A 327 22.98 22.43 -8.00
C ILE A 327 23.41 22.20 -6.54
N PRO A 328 22.94 23.00 -5.57
CA PRO A 328 23.26 22.76 -4.15
C PRO A 328 22.87 21.34 -3.72
N GLU A 329 23.78 20.63 -3.03
CA GLU A 329 23.61 19.21 -2.67
C GLU A 329 22.26 18.84 -2.02
N PHE A 330 21.72 19.74 -1.19
CA PHE A 330 20.42 19.53 -0.56
C PHE A 330 19.30 19.53 -1.61
N GLU A 331 19.30 20.49 -2.52
CA GLU A 331 18.32 20.57 -3.61
C GLU A 331 18.52 19.42 -4.61
N ALA A 332 19.76 19.10 -4.95
CA ALA A 332 20.11 17.96 -5.79
C ALA A 332 19.55 16.65 -5.24
N THR A 333 19.63 16.45 -3.91
CA THR A 333 19.04 15.27 -3.24
C THR A 333 17.53 15.24 -3.36
N LEU A 334 16.84 16.36 -3.11
CA LEU A 334 15.37 16.43 -3.24
C LEU A 334 14.91 16.19 -4.68
N GLN A 335 15.62 16.75 -5.65
CA GLN A 335 15.35 16.52 -7.08
C GLN A 335 15.58 15.05 -7.43
N ALA A 336 16.68 14.43 -6.99
CA ALA A 336 16.96 13.01 -7.24
C ALA A 336 15.87 12.10 -6.64
N VAL A 337 15.39 12.37 -5.41
CA VAL A 337 14.28 11.61 -4.80
C VAL A 337 13.02 11.67 -5.65
N ASN A 338 12.64 12.87 -6.14
CA ASN A 338 11.48 13.02 -7.00
C ASN A 338 11.66 12.28 -8.34
N THR A 339 12.83 12.37 -8.95
CA THR A 339 13.14 11.69 -10.21
C THR A 339 12.99 10.18 -10.07
N VAL A 340 13.45 9.58 -8.97
CA VAL A 340 13.38 8.12 -8.78
C VAL A 340 11.99 7.67 -8.33
N LEU A 341 11.42 8.28 -7.29
CA LEU A 341 10.19 7.78 -6.67
C LEU A 341 8.91 8.21 -7.39
N ARG A 342 8.97 9.27 -8.20
CA ARG A 342 7.85 9.76 -8.99
C ARG A 342 8.06 9.56 -10.49
N ASP A 343 9.01 8.70 -10.87
CA ASP A 343 9.18 8.29 -12.25
C ASP A 343 7.87 7.73 -12.79
N ARG A 344 7.42 8.25 -13.94
CA ARG A 344 6.20 7.82 -14.61
C ARG A 344 6.36 6.43 -15.24
N SER A 345 7.60 6.00 -15.49
CA SER A 345 7.93 4.67 -15.99
C SER A 345 7.69 3.58 -14.94
N ASN A 346 7.81 3.91 -13.65
CA ASN A 346 7.55 2.99 -12.56
C ASN A 346 6.08 2.58 -12.52
N LEU A 347 5.87 1.28 -12.28
CA LEU A 347 4.52 0.71 -12.17
C LEU A 347 3.91 0.85 -10.77
N THR A 348 4.66 1.36 -9.79
CA THR A 348 4.13 1.64 -8.44
C THR A 348 3.82 3.12 -8.26
N GLN A 349 2.64 3.44 -7.71
CA GLN A 349 2.30 4.80 -7.32
C GLN A 349 2.57 5.03 -5.83
N ILE A 350 3.74 5.60 -5.53
CA ILE A 350 4.13 5.94 -4.17
C ILE A 350 3.36 7.20 -3.71
N PRO A 351 2.69 7.18 -2.54
CA PRO A 351 2.00 8.34 -2.00
C PRO A 351 2.94 9.53 -1.79
N LYS A 352 2.48 10.75 -2.08
CA LYS A 352 3.28 11.97 -1.90
C LYS A 352 3.85 12.11 -0.47
N ALA A 353 3.07 11.74 0.54
CA ALA A 353 3.51 11.76 1.94
C ALA A 353 4.79 10.93 2.15
N VAL A 354 4.85 9.72 1.58
CA VAL A 354 6.03 8.85 1.67
C VAL A 354 7.22 9.48 0.95
N VAL A 355 7.02 10.09 -0.23
CA VAL A 355 8.08 10.79 -0.97
C VAL A 355 8.66 11.95 -0.14
N PHE A 356 7.80 12.78 0.47
CA PHE A 356 8.23 13.88 1.34
C PHE A 356 9.01 13.40 2.58
N ASP A 357 8.65 12.25 3.14
CA ASP A 357 9.39 11.68 4.26
C ASP A 357 10.74 11.11 3.82
N VAL A 358 10.87 10.53 2.61
CA VAL A 358 12.16 10.11 2.04
C VAL A 358 13.06 11.32 1.78
N GLU A 359 12.53 12.37 1.18
CA GLU A 359 13.19 13.67 1.00
C GLU A 359 13.74 14.20 2.33
N ARG A 360 12.95 14.08 3.41
CA ARG A 360 13.38 14.50 4.75
C ARG A 360 14.53 13.65 5.27
N ILE A 361 14.43 12.31 5.16
CA ILE A 361 15.47 11.38 5.62
C ILE A 361 16.80 11.66 4.92
N LEU A 362 16.79 11.73 3.59
CA LEU A 362 18.01 11.94 2.79
C LEU A 362 18.50 13.39 2.85
N GLY A 363 17.60 14.37 2.95
CA GLY A 363 17.98 15.77 3.18
C GLY A 363 18.69 15.97 4.51
N ILE A 364 18.25 15.27 5.57
CA ILE A 364 18.96 15.26 6.87
C ILE A 364 20.35 14.62 6.72
N GLN A 365 20.55 13.62 5.85
CA GLN A 365 21.90 13.09 5.60
C GLN A 365 22.85 14.18 5.11
N VAL A 366 22.45 14.99 4.13
CA VAL A 366 23.29 16.10 3.62
C VAL A 366 23.64 17.08 4.75
N GLN A 367 22.67 17.39 5.61
CA GLN A 367 22.87 18.28 6.76
C GLN A 367 23.78 17.67 7.82
N MET A 368 23.71 16.35 8.02
CA MET A 368 24.59 15.61 8.94
C MET A 368 26.04 15.68 8.49
N HIS A 369 26.32 15.57 7.19
CA HIS A 369 27.67 15.67 6.64
C HIS A 369 28.30 17.06 6.83
N LYS A 370 27.48 18.12 6.84
CA LYS A 370 27.94 19.52 6.99
C LYS A 370 28.18 19.95 8.43
N SER A 371 27.87 19.11 9.42
CA SER A 371 27.97 19.47 10.83
C SER A 371 28.88 18.51 11.59
N SER A 372 29.55 19.05 12.62
CA SER A 372 30.35 18.27 13.57
C SER A 372 29.52 17.41 14.52
N GLY A 373 28.18 17.50 14.50
CA GLY A 373 27.27 16.75 15.37
C GLY A 373 27.12 17.30 16.79
N GLN A 374 27.90 18.34 17.13
CA GLN A 374 28.01 18.95 18.47
C GLN A 374 27.61 20.44 18.51
N SER A 375 27.25 21.05 17.36
CA SER A 375 26.88 22.46 17.30
C SER A 375 25.42 22.72 17.71
N LYS A 376 25.08 23.99 17.99
CA LYS A 376 23.66 24.43 18.20
C LYS A 376 22.75 24.05 17.02
N TYR A 377 23.31 23.99 15.81
CA TYR A 377 22.61 23.47 14.62
C TYR A 377 22.32 21.98 14.73
N ALA A 378 23.29 21.18 15.22
CA ALA A 378 23.09 19.75 15.44
C ALA A 378 22.03 19.46 16.52
N ALA A 379 21.99 20.25 17.60
CA ALA A 379 20.93 20.14 18.62
C ALA A 379 19.54 20.37 18.01
N ARG A 380 19.38 21.39 17.16
CA ARG A 380 18.11 21.62 16.44
C ARG A 380 17.76 20.49 15.47
N LEU A 381 18.77 19.90 14.82
CA LEU A 381 18.56 18.80 13.87
C LEU A 381 18.05 17.53 14.57
N ARG A 382 18.52 17.24 15.79
CA ARG A 382 18.07 16.10 16.61
C ARG A 382 16.58 16.11 16.93
N HIS A 383 15.99 17.31 17.06
CA HIS A 383 14.55 17.47 17.34
C HIS A 383 13.68 17.56 16.08
N ARG A 384 14.28 17.45 14.88
CA ARG A 384 13.54 17.50 13.63
C ARG A 384 12.87 16.16 13.38
N ASN A 385 11.61 16.18 12.94
CA ASN A 385 10.92 14.98 12.47
C ASN A 385 11.78 14.26 11.40
N GLY A 386 11.83 12.94 11.41
CA GLY A 386 12.66 12.17 10.47
C GLY A 386 14.12 11.98 10.88
N PHE A 387 14.58 12.58 11.99
CA PHE A 387 15.96 12.44 12.45
C PHE A 387 16.29 11.00 12.87
N GLU A 388 15.37 10.31 13.54
CA GLU A 388 15.57 8.92 13.95
C GLU A 388 15.75 8.00 12.75
N GLU A 389 14.91 8.15 11.72
CA GLU A 389 15.01 7.41 10.47
C GLU A 389 16.29 7.74 9.70
N ALA A 390 16.69 9.01 9.68
CA ALA A 390 17.97 9.44 9.13
C ALA A 390 19.15 8.83 9.90
N LEU A 391 19.07 8.72 11.22
CA LEU A 391 20.10 8.07 12.02
C LEU A 391 20.14 6.55 11.74
N ILE A 392 18.99 5.90 11.57
CA ILE A 392 18.92 4.48 11.17
C ILE A 392 19.54 4.29 9.78
N TYR A 393 19.25 5.17 8.82
CA TYR A 393 19.86 5.15 7.50
C TYR A 393 21.38 5.29 7.59
N LEU A 394 21.88 6.27 8.36
CA LEU A 394 23.32 6.46 8.56
C LEU A 394 23.97 5.26 9.24
N LYS A 395 23.31 4.66 10.24
CA LYS A 395 23.78 3.44 10.91
C LYS A 395 23.87 2.28 9.93
N PHE A 396 22.87 2.10 9.07
CA PHE A 396 22.88 1.08 8.03
C PHE A 396 24.07 1.28 7.07
N ALA A 397 24.24 2.53 6.61
CA ALA A 397 25.26 2.95 5.66
C ALA A 397 26.69 2.81 6.22
N SER A 398 26.88 3.08 7.51
CA SER A 398 28.18 2.94 8.20
C SER A 398 28.75 1.52 8.20
N GLY A 399 27.89 0.51 8.07
CA GLY A 399 28.31 -0.88 7.96
C GLY A 399 28.66 -1.30 6.53
N LEU A 400 28.75 -0.37 5.58
CA LEU A 400 29.18 -0.59 4.20
C LEU A 400 30.32 0.36 3.81
N GLU A 401 30.27 1.60 4.31
CA GLU A 401 31.27 2.63 4.02
C GLU A 401 31.99 3.09 5.29
N PRO A 402 33.34 2.99 5.36
CA PRO A 402 34.11 3.43 6.52
C PRO A 402 33.95 4.91 6.86
N SER A 403 33.86 5.79 5.86
CA SER A 403 33.67 7.24 6.04
C SER A 403 32.41 7.58 6.84
N ARG A 404 31.33 6.81 6.64
CA ARG A 404 30.06 6.99 7.38
C ARG A 404 30.12 6.50 8.82
N LYS A 405 31.06 5.62 9.15
CA LYS A 405 31.28 5.14 10.53
C LYS A 405 31.79 6.25 11.44
N GLU A 406 32.69 7.08 10.94
CA GLU A 406 33.16 8.26 11.67
C GLU A 406 32.03 9.27 11.87
N LEU A 407 31.25 9.53 10.82
CA LEU A 407 30.12 10.44 10.90
C LEU A 407 29.09 9.96 11.93
N LEU A 408 28.73 8.68 11.91
CA LEU A 408 27.84 8.08 12.90
C LEU A 408 28.38 8.26 14.32
N GLY A 409 29.68 8.04 14.55
CA GLY A 409 30.32 8.24 15.85
C GLY A 409 30.14 9.67 16.38
N ARG A 410 30.26 10.69 15.52
CA ARG A 410 30.06 12.10 15.90
C ARG A 410 28.63 12.40 16.35
N TRP A 411 27.65 11.80 15.67
CA TRP A 411 26.23 12.02 15.93
C TRP A 411 25.67 11.15 17.07
N MET A 412 26.27 9.99 17.33
CA MET A 412 25.93 9.13 18.47
C MET A 412 26.63 9.55 19.78
N ALA A 413 27.69 10.35 19.71
CA ALA A 413 28.32 10.89 20.90
C ALA A 413 27.31 11.74 21.71
N PRO A 414 27.31 11.62 23.05
CA PRO A 414 26.49 12.48 23.89
C PRO A 414 26.79 13.94 23.52
N ALA A 415 25.74 14.75 23.39
CA ALA A 415 25.95 16.17 23.16
C ALA A 415 26.79 16.68 24.33
N LYS A 416 27.92 17.34 24.05
CA LYS A 416 28.60 18.11 25.10
C LYS A 416 27.56 19.09 25.63
N GLU A 417 27.17 18.93 26.89
CA GLU A 417 26.56 20.01 27.64
C GLU A 417 27.60 21.12 27.75
N GLU A 418 27.68 21.98 26.73
CA GLU A 418 28.16 23.32 26.97
C GLU A 418 27.11 23.95 27.88
N ALA A 419 27.46 24.04 29.16
CA ALA A 419 26.74 24.76 30.17
C ALA A 419 26.14 26.02 29.53
N ALA A 420 24.82 26.17 29.66
CA ALA A 420 24.17 27.42 29.34
C ALA A 420 24.74 28.48 30.30
N GLU A 421 25.85 29.12 29.93
CA GLU A 421 26.24 30.42 30.45
C GLU A 421 25.14 31.39 30.03
N THR A 422 24.16 31.47 30.91
CA THR A 422 23.23 32.59 30.96
C THR A 422 24.11 33.81 31.23
N PRO A 423 24.12 34.86 30.39
CA PRO A 423 24.85 36.06 30.74
C PRO A 423 24.21 36.59 32.03
N ALA A 424 24.98 36.55 33.13
CA ALA A 424 24.64 37.22 34.35
C ALA A 424 24.43 38.70 34.01
N LYS A 425 23.19 39.17 34.15
CA LYS A 425 22.92 40.61 34.07
C LYS A 425 23.49 41.23 35.34
N ASP A 426 24.61 41.92 35.17
CA ASP A 426 25.15 42.84 36.17
C ASP A 426 24.05 43.78 36.66
N ALA A 427 23.82 43.74 37.96
CA ALA A 427 22.94 44.63 38.67
C ALA A 427 23.62 46.00 38.86
N ALA A 428 23.11 47.03 38.21
CA ALA A 428 23.30 48.42 38.62
C ALA A 428 22.03 48.94 39.32
N PRO A 429 22.13 49.76 40.37
CA PRO A 429 21.04 49.98 41.30
C PRO A 429 20.06 51.08 40.86
N GLY A 430 18.76 50.77 41.01
CA GLY A 430 17.74 51.64 41.60
C GLY A 430 17.20 52.83 40.79
N ARG A 431 15.92 52.74 40.39
CA ARG A 431 14.91 53.83 40.49
C ARG A 431 13.48 53.23 40.49
N PRO A 432 12.51 53.87 41.17
CA PRO A 432 11.44 53.16 41.89
C PRO A 432 10.21 52.80 41.05
N ALA A 433 9.51 51.78 41.52
CA ALA A 433 8.31 51.17 40.94
C ALA A 433 7.11 52.12 40.91
N ARG A 434 6.35 52.07 39.81
CA ARG A 434 5.02 52.69 39.70
C ARG A 434 3.96 51.59 39.55
N GLU A 435 3.01 51.60 40.47
CA GLU A 435 1.94 50.62 40.66
C GLU A 435 1.06 50.42 39.42
N ARG A 436 0.72 49.16 39.13
CA ARG A 436 -0.25 48.77 38.09
C ARG A 436 -1.65 48.68 38.70
N ARG A 437 -2.59 49.46 38.17
CA ARG A 437 -4.02 49.35 38.48
C ARG A 437 -4.65 48.11 37.82
N PRO A 438 -5.64 47.45 38.46
CA PRO A 438 -6.30 46.25 37.94
C PRO A 438 -7.38 46.59 36.89
N PRO A 439 -7.74 45.64 35.99
CA PRO A 439 -8.73 45.87 34.94
C PRO A 439 -10.16 45.71 35.47
N HIS A 440 -11.03 46.66 35.11
CA HIS A 440 -12.44 46.69 35.52
C HIS A 440 -13.31 45.76 34.66
N SER A 441 -14.23 45.08 35.33
CA SER A 441 -15.25 44.17 34.82
C SER A 441 -16.27 44.85 33.89
N ARG A 442 -16.74 44.10 32.87
CA ARG A 442 -17.86 44.48 32.00
C ARG A 442 -19.13 43.75 32.43
N ARG A 443 -20.23 44.50 32.62
CA ARG A 443 -21.62 44.05 32.41
C ARG A 443 -22.58 45.28 32.32
N PRO A 444 -23.83 45.13 31.85
CA PRO A 444 -24.24 45.49 30.49
C PRO A 444 -25.39 46.53 30.46
N ALA A 445 -25.68 47.13 29.31
CA ALA A 445 -26.99 47.71 29.03
C ALA A 445 -27.23 47.85 27.52
N GLY A 446 -28.41 47.43 27.08
CA GLY A 446 -28.91 47.66 25.73
C GLY A 446 -29.84 48.87 25.64
N ALA A 447 -30.50 48.95 24.48
CA ALA A 447 -31.56 49.85 24.04
C ALA A 447 -31.13 51.20 23.43
N GLY A 448 -31.63 51.46 22.22
CA GLY A 448 -31.65 52.77 21.58
C GLY A 448 -31.40 52.71 20.09
N GLY A 449 -32.47 52.79 19.28
CA GLY A 449 -32.45 52.67 17.83
C GLY A 449 -32.09 53.96 17.09
N GLY A 450 -31.99 53.85 15.76
CA GLY A 450 -31.82 54.99 14.84
C GLY A 450 -31.19 54.60 13.51
N LYS A 451 -32.03 54.34 12.49
CA LYS A 451 -31.71 54.47 11.06
C LYS A 451 -31.49 55.97 10.74
N PRO A 452 -30.80 56.40 9.65
CA PRO A 452 -31.10 55.97 8.27
C PRO A 452 -29.95 55.93 7.23
N GLU A 453 -30.33 55.44 6.05
CA GLU A 453 -29.85 55.73 4.68
C GLU A 453 -28.36 55.69 4.28
N ALA A 454 -28.07 54.80 3.31
CA ALA A 454 -27.29 55.16 2.11
C ALA A 454 -27.51 54.14 0.97
N ALA A 455 -27.90 54.64 -0.19
CA ALA A 455 -27.77 54.04 -1.52
C ALA A 455 -27.59 55.23 -2.51
N PRO A 456 -27.19 55.06 -3.79
CA PRO A 456 -26.59 53.92 -4.51
C PRO A 456 -25.38 54.35 -5.41
N GLN A 457 -25.00 53.48 -6.37
CA GLN A 457 -24.15 53.67 -7.59
C GLN A 457 -22.71 53.12 -7.49
N ALA A 458 -22.09 52.48 -8.50
CA ALA A 458 -22.42 52.28 -9.92
C ALA A 458 -21.80 50.98 -10.48
N LYS A 459 -22.43 50.44 -11.53
CA LYS A 459 -21.93 49.37 -12.43
C LYS A 459 -21.50 49.98 -13.77
N ALA A 460 -20.46 49.43 -14.39
CA ALA A 460 -20.22 49.43 -15.85
C ALA A 460 -19.43 48.13 -16.19
N LYS A 461 -19.96 47.13 -16.92
CA LYS A 461 -20.26 46.95 -18.37
C LYS A 461 -19.03 46.69 -19.28
N ALA A 462 -18.95 45.44 -19.78
CA ALA A 462 -18.61 44.99 -21.15
C ALA A 462 -18.28 43.47 -21.06
N GLY A 463 -18.71 42.53 -21.90
CA GLY A 463 -19.52 42.46 -23.11
C GLY A 463 -19.33 41.05 -23.70
N SER A 464 -20.41 40.35 -24.05
CA SER A 464 -20.40 39.02 -24.71
C SER A 464 -20.05 39.12 -26.20
N PRO A 465 -19.78 38.00 -26.89
CA PRO A 465 -20.76 37.64 -27.93
C PRO A 465 -21.08 36.15 -28.05
N GLU A 466 -22.35 35.89 -28.33
CA GLU A 466 -22.92 34.64 -28.82
C GLU A 466 -22.49 34.35 -30.28
N ARG A 467 -22.44 33.06 -30.66
CA ARG A 467 -22.39 32.61 -32.06
C ARG A 467 -23.72 31.92 -32.43
N PRO A 468 -24.30 32.19 -33.61
CA PRO A 468 -25.47 31.47 -34.10
C PRO A 468 -25.09 30.21 -34.88
N ALA A 469 -26.02 29.28 -34.95
CA ALA A 469 -25.97 28.06 -35.75
C ALA A 469 -26.61 28.29 -37.14
N GLY A 470 -26.10 27.57 -38.16
CA GLY A 470 -26.87 27.23 -39.35
C GLY A 470 -26.10 27.33 -40.68
N SER A 471 -25.77 26.19 -41.29
CA SER A 471 -26.13 25.81 -42.68
C SER A 471 -25.35 24.56 -43.14
N ALA A 472 -26.04 23.73 -43.91
CA ALA A 472 -25.66 22.40 -44.40
C ALA A 472 -24.65 22.42 -45.57
N PRO A 473 -24.12 21.26 -45.97
CA PRO A 473 -23.70 21.02 -47.35
C PRO A 473 -24.56 19.94 -48.04
N GLN A 474 -25.00 20.22 -49.26
CA GLN A 474 -25.40 19.23 -50.27
C GLN A 474 -24.46 19.35 -51.48
N ASP A 475 -24.25 18.19 -52.11
CA ASP A 475 -23.44 17.82 -53.27
C ASP A 475 -23.38 18.78 -54.49
N ALA A 476 -22.26 18.70 -55.23
CA ALA A 476 -22.19 18.24 -56.63
C ALA A 476 -20.83 18.57 -57.32
N GLY A 477 -20.35 17.61 -58.14
CA GLY A 477 -19.49 17.69 -59.36
C GLY A 477 -18.21 18.54 -59.32
N ASP A 478 -17.05 18.11 -59.83
CA ASP A 478 -16.69 17.25 -60.98
C ASP A 478 -15.33 16.57 -60.69
#